data_AF-A0A833D7N4-F1
#
_entry.id   AF-A0A833D7N4-F1
#
_cell.length_a   1.000
_cell.length_b   1.000
_cell.length_c   1.000
_cell.angle_alpha   90.00
_cell.angle_beta   90.00
_cell.angle_gamma   90.00
#
_symmetry.space_group_name_H-M   'P 1'
#
loop_
_entity.id
_entity.type
_entity.pdbx_description
1 polymer ?
#
loop_
_entity_poly.entity_id
_entity_poly.type
_entity_poly.pdbx_seq_one_letter_code
_entity_poly.pdbx_strand_id
1 'polypeptide(L)'
;MIYLDSSVALAFVFAEDRVPERAFWSNELVSSELLKYEVWNRTHARRGPRVQQQTARELLEGIEFIELVPTNLSRALEPFPVSVRTLDALHLATAHWLREAGLEVVIASYDRRFSEAAAALGFPAFAL
;
A
#
# COMPACT_ATOMS: atom_id res chain seq x y z
N MET A 1 10.59 -6.52 -5.01
CA MET A 1 10.02 -5.21 -4.59
C MET A 1 9.09 -5.36 -3.39
N ILE A 2 8.88 -4.28 -2.64
CA ILE A 2 7.95 -4.23 -1.51
C ILE A 2 6.71 -3.42 -1.91
N TYR A 3 5.54 -4.04 -1.85
CA TYR A 3 4.27 -3.38 -2.03
C TYR A 3 3.75 -2.84 -0.69
N LEU A 4 3.54 -1.53 -0.60
CA LEU A 4 2.99 -0.91 0.61
C LEU A 4 1.53 -0.48 0.42
N ASP A 5 0.74 -0.60 1.49
CA ASP A 5 -0.60 -0.01 1.58
C ASP A 5 -0.58 1.34 2.33
N SER A 6 -1.75 1.97 2.45
CA SER A 6 -1.85 3.24 3.19
C SER A 6 -1.55 3.12 4.67
N SER A 7 -1.68 1.95 5.29
CA SER A 7 -1.42 1.82 6.73
C SER A 7 0.05 2.10 7.06
N VAL A 8 0.99 1.63 6.23
CA VAL A 8 2.43 1.90 6.40
C VAL A 8 2.76 3.36 6.09
N ALA A 9 2.23 3.87 4.97
CA ALA A 9 2.45 5.26 4.56
C ALA A 9 1.95 6.26 5.61
N LEU A 10 0.74 6.05 6.15
CA LEU A 10 0.13 6.93 7.13
C LEU A 10 0.84 6.85 8.49
N ALA A 11 1.29 5.66 8.89
CA ALA A 11 2.05 5.53 10.12
C ALA A 11 3.34 6.34 10.08
N PHE A 12 4.03 6.37 8.93
CA PHE A 12 5.18 7.23 8.71
C PHE A 12 4.82 8.72 8.71
N VAL A 13 3.84 9.13 7.91
CA VAL A 13 3.44 10.56 7.77
C VAL A 13 3.01 11.18 9.09
N PHE A 14 2.34 10.39 9.95
CA PHE A 14 1.83 10.88 11.23
C PHE A 14 2.72 10.55 12.42
N ALA A 15 3.89 9.92 12.20
CA ALA A 15 4.77 9.43 13.25
C ALA A 15 3.99 8.64 14.32
N GLU A 16 3.14 7.71 13.88
CA GLU A 16 2.40 6.82 14.78
C GLU A 16 3.37 5.90 15.54
N ASP A 17 2.91 5.21 16.59
CA ASP A 17 3.77 4.39 17.49
C ASP A 17 4.56 3.28 16.77
N ARG A 18 4.17 2.95 15.52
CA ARG A 18 4.83 1.95 14.67
C ARG A 18 5.26 2.61 13.36
N VAL A 19 6.55 2.88 13.20
CA VAL A 19 7.13 3.40 11.97
C VAL A 19 8.18 2.41 11.47
N PRO A 20 8.21 2.08 10.17
CA PRO A 20 9.23 1.19 9.63
C PRO A 20 10.65 1.71 9.89
N GLU A 21 11.60 0.80 10.11
CA GLU A 21 13.02 1.15 10.25
C GLU A 21 13.56 1.90 9.03
N ARG A 22 14.63 2.69 9.20
CA ARG A 22 15.21 3.47 8.09
C ARG A 22 15.60 2.62 6.87
N ALA A 23 16.06 1.40 7.10
CA ALA A 23 16.44 0.47 6.04
C ALA A 23 15.26 0.07 5.14
N PHE A 24 14.02 0.09 5.66
CA PHE A 24 12.81 -0.18 4.89
C PHE A 24 12.70 0.75 3.68
N TRP A 25 12.91 2.05 3.90
CA TRP A 25 12.76 3.09 2.86
C TRP A 25 13.86 3.06 1.80
N SER A 26 14.89 2.23 1.97
CA SER A 26 15.95 2.03 0.97
C SER A 26 15.64 0.89 -0.01
N ASN A 27 14.53 0.17 0.19
CA ASN A 27 14.07 -0.86 -0.75
C ASN A 27 13.37 -0.23 -1.96
N GLU A 28 13.20 -1.02 -3.00
CA GLU A 28 12.29 -0.71 -4.10
C GLU A 28 10.83 -0.80 -3.61
N LEU A 29 10.20 0.37 -3.46
CA LEU A 29 8.83 0.51 -2.96
C LEU A 29 7.86 0.73 -4.12
N VAL A 30 6.81 -0.08 -4.16
CA VAL A 30 5.74 0.02 -5.16
C VAL A 30 4.38 0.12 -4.48
N SER A 31 3.41 0.78 -5.11
CA SER A 31 2.02 0.72 -4.67
C SER A 31 1.04 0.99 -5.81
N SER A 32 -0.24 0.77 -5.53
CA SER A 32 -1.30 1.31 -6.39
C SER A 32 -1.31 2.84 -6.31
N GLU A 33 -1.61 3.50 -7.42
CA GLU A 33 -1.86 4.93 -7.43
C GLU A 33 -2.98 5.36 -6.45
N LEU A 34 -3.86 4.43 -6.07
CA LEU A 34 -4.83 4.59 -4.99
C LEU A 34 -4.21 5.14 -3.70
N LEU A 35 -2.98 4.74 -3.37
CA LEU A 35 -2.25 5.18 -2.18
C LEU A 35 -2.16 6.71 -2.09
N LYS A 36 -1.97 7.41 -3.22
CA LYS A 36 -1.89 8.87 -3.25
C LYS A 36 -3.18 9.49 -2.68
N TYR A 37 -4.32 8.95 -3.11
CA TYR A 37 -5.63 9.43 -2.67
C TYR A 37 -5.89 9.11 -1.21
N GLU A 38 -5.54 7.92 -0.75
CA GLU A 38 -5.69 7.53 0.66
C GLU A 38 -4.84 8.41 1.59
N VAL A 39 -3.57 8.62 1.24
CA VAL A 39 -2.63 9.45 2.00
C VAL A 39 -3.10 10.90 2.04
N TRP A 40 -3.44 11.50 0.90
CA TRP A 40 -3.89 12.90 0.88
C TRP A 40 -5.24 13.06 1.55
N ASN A 41 -6.22 12.21 1.27
CA ASN A 41 -7.54 12.30 1.91
C ASN A 41 -7.41 12.23 3.44
N ARG A 42 -6.58 11.33 3.95
CA ARG A 42 -6.34 11.21 5.40
C ARG A 42 -5.58 12.39 5.98
N THR A 43 -4.58 12.90 5.25
CA THR A 43 -3.80 14.10 5.63
C THR A 43 -4.71 15.32 5.81
N HIS A 44 -5.61 15.56 4.85
CA HIS A 44 -6.58 16.64 4.95
C HIS A 44 -7.61 16.41 6.06
N ALA A 45 -8.13 15.18 6.20
CA ALA A 45 -9.12 14.84 7.22
C ALA A 45 -8.58 15.05 8.65
N ARG A 46 -7.30 14.77 8.89
CA ARG A 46 -6.65 15.01 10.19
C ARG A 46 -6.19 16.47 10.38
N ARG A 47 -6.50 17.37 9.44
CA ARG A 47 -6.01 18.76 9.40
C ARG A 47 -4.50 18.83 9.58
N GLY A 48 -3.79 17.91 8.90
CA GLY A 48 -2.34 17.79 9.01
C GLY A 48 -1.65 19.13 8.80
N PRO A 49 -0.84 19.61 9.77
CA PRO A 49 0.02 20.77 9.57
C PRO A 49 0.88 20.67 8.31
N ARG A 50 1.45 21.80 7.88
CA ARG A 50 2.29 21.86 6.67
C ARG A 50 3.42 20.82 6.66
N VAL A 51 3.94 20.46 7.83
CA VAL A 51 4.99 19.43 7.95
C VAL A 51 4.49 18.05 7.51
N GLN A 52 3.30 17.61 7.92
CA GLN A 52 2.75 16.32 7.47
C GLN A 52 2.43 16.31 5.98
N GLN A 53 1.99 17.45 5.43
CA GLN A 53 1.78 17.57 3.97
C GLN A 53 3.09 17.47 3.20
N GLN A 54 4.16 18.07 3.72
CA GLN A 54 5.50 17.97 3.13
C GLN A 54 6.03 16.53 3.23
N THR A 55 5.92 15.90 4.40
CA THR A 55 6.31 14.49 4.61
C THR A 55 5.52 13.54 3.71
N ALA A 56 4.21 13.75 3.55
CA ALA A 56 3.38 12.96 2.63
C ALA A 56 3.86 13.11 1.18
N ARG A 57 4.22 14.33 0.76
CA ARG A 57 4.75 14.57 -0.59
C ARG A 57 6.09 13.85 -0.80
N GLU A 58 7.05 14.04 0.10
CA GLU A 58 8.37 13.42 0.03
C GLU A 58 8.29 11.89 0.03
N LEU A 59 7.41 11.33 0.87
CA LEU A 59 7.14 9.89 0.88
C LEU A 59 6.62 9.39 -0.47
N LEU A 60 5.60 10.05 -1.02
CA LEU A 60 4.98 9.62 -2.27
C LEU A 60 5.95 9.76 -3.45
N GLU A 61 6.85 10.74 -3.45
CA GLU A 61 7.89 10.88 -4.49
C GLU A 61 8.88 9.70 -4.53
N GLY A 62 9.05 8.98 -3.42
CA GLY A 62 9.92 7.82 -3.31
C GLY A 62 9.28 6.47 -3.66
N ILE A 63 8.03 6.46 -4.13
CA ILE A 63 7.26 5.23 -4.41
C ILE A 63 6.97 5.12 -5.91
N GLU A 64 7.21 3.94 -6.47
CA GLU A 64 6.76 3.60 -7.82
C GLU A 64 5.25 3.31 -7.81
N PHE A 65 4.49 3.98 -8.69
CA PHE A 65 3.04 3.82 -8.73
C PHE A 65 2.57 3.06 -9.95
N ILE A 66 1.69 2.11 -9.70
CA ILE A 66 0.93 1.42 -10.73
C ILE A 66 -0.42 2.11 -10.89
N GLU A 67 -0.69 2.61 -12.10
CA GLU A 67 -1.92 3.35 -12.44
C GLU A 67 -3.19 2.51 -12.20
N LEU A 68 -4.32 3.17 -11.96
CA LEU A 68 -5.61 2.48 -11.81
C LEU A 68 -6.27 2.25 -13.18
N VAL A 69 -5.92 1.14 -13.83
CA VAL A 69 -6.47 0.79 -15.15
C VAL A 69 -7.22 -0.54 -15.14
N PRO A 70 -8.24 -0.74 -15.99
CA PRO A 70 -9.07 -1.95 -15.94
C PRO A 70 -8.29 -3.28 -15.97
N THR A 71 -7.16 -3.33 -16.67
CA THR A 71 -6.32 -4.52 -16.81
C THR A 71 -5.75 -4.99 -15.47
N ASN A 72 -5.24 -4.09 -14.63
CA ASN A 72 -4.67 -4.43 -13.33
C ASN A 72 -5.69 -4.46 -12.18
N LEU A 73 -6.92 -3.99 -12.42
CA LEU A 73 -8.02 -4.05 -11.45
C LEU A 73 -8.97 -5.23 -11.69
N SER A 74 -8.80 -5.97 -12.79
CA SER A 74 -9.66 -7.11 -13.15
C SER A 74 -9.84 -8.11 -12.00
N ARG A 75 -8.76 -8.42 -11.27
CA ARG A 75 -8.78 -9.29 -10.10
C ARG A 75 -9.71 -8.80 -8.98
N ALA A 76 -9.95 -7.51 -8.83
CA ALA A 76 -10.83 -6.96 -7.78
C ALA A 76 -12.31 -7.32 -7.99
N LEU A 77 -12.69 -7.72 -9.20
CA LEU A 77 -14.06 -8.14 -9.53
C LEU A 77 -14.33 -9.63 -9.24
N GLU A 78 -13.28 -10.38 -8.93
CA GLU A 78 -13.34 -11.82 -8.67
C GLU A 78 -13.42 -12.11 -7.16
N PRO A 79 -14.02 -13.23 -6.73
CA PRO A 79 -14.07 -13.62 -5.33
C PRO A 79 -12.71 -13.65 -4.66
N PHE A 80 -12.63 -13.18 -3.41
CA PHE A 80 -11.45 -13.31 -2.56
C PHE A 80 -11.63 -14.48 -1.59
N PRO A 81 -10.54 -15.16 -1.18
CA PRO A 81 -10.61 -16.26 -0.21
C PRO A 81 -11.16 -15.83 1.17
N VAL A 82 -11.04 -14.54 1.48
CA VAL A 82 -11.57 -13.90 2.69
C VAL A 82 -12.30 -12.61 2.32
N SER A 83 -13.13 -12.09 3.22
CA SER A 83 -13.81 -10.81 3.00
C SER A 83 -12.80 -9.66 2.97
N VAL A 84 -12.87 -8.84 1.91
CA VAL A 84 -12.00 -7.68 1.70
C VAL A 84 -12.85 -6.42 1.52
N ARG A 85 -12.32 -5.27 1.97
CA ARG A 85 -12.94 -3.97 1.66
C ARG A 85 -12.63 -3.59 0.22
N THR A 86 -13.41 -2.68 -0.35
CA THR A 86 -13.24 -2.27 -1.75
C THR A 86 -11.85 -1.72 -2.05
N LEU A 87 -11.30 -0.82 -1.22
CA LEU A 87 -9.97 -0.25 -1.45
C LEU A 87 -8.86 -1.31 -1.28
N ASP A 88 -8.98 -2.17 -0.26
CA ASP A 88 -8.08 -3.32 -0.08
C ASP A 88 -8.10 -4.24 -1.31
N ALA A 89 -9.28 -4.50 -1.90
CA ALA A 89 -9.41 -5.31 -3.10
C ALA A 89 -8.68 -4.70 -4.31
N LEU A 90 -8.71 -3.36 -4.46
CA LEU A 90 -7.98 -2.67 -5.51
C LEU A 90 -6.47 -2.77 -5.31
N HIS A 91 -5.99 -2.57 -4.08
CA HIS A 91 -4.58 -2.76 -3.74
C HIS A 91 -4.11 -4.20 -4.02
N LEU A 92 -4.85 -5.19 -3.55
CA LEU A 92 -4.54 -6.60 -3.77
C LEU A 92 -4.59 -6.99 -5.25
N ALA A 93 -5.52 -6.41 -6.03
CA ALA A 93 -5.57 -6.62 -7.48
C ALA A 93 -4.33 -6.05 -8.18
N THR A 94 -3.88 -4.85 -7.80
CA THR A 94 -2.62 -4.29 -8.30
C THR A 94 -1.42 -5.17 -7.95
N ALA A 95 -1.31 -5.63 -6.70
CA ALA A 95 -0.23 -6.54 -6.28
C ALA A 95 -0.29 -7.89 -7.04
N HIS A 96 -1.49 -8.40 -7.31
CA HIS A 96 -1.71 -9.60 -8.12
C HIS A 96 -1.22 -9.44 -9.55
N TRP A 97 -1.56 -8.31 -10.17
CA TRP A 97 -1.15 -8.02 -11.54
C TRP A 97 0.39 -7.94 -11.67
N LEU A 98 1.08 -7.34 -10.71
CA LEU A 98 2.56 -7.33 -10.67
C LEU A 98 3.13 -8.74 -10.60
N ARG A 99 2.54 -9.60 -9.75
CA ARG A 99 2.96 -11.01 -9.63
C ARG A 99 2.70 -11.79 -10.92
N GLU A 100 1.58 -11.56 -11.60
CA GLU A 100 1.29 -12.16 -12.91
C GLU A 100 2.27 -11.71 -14.00
N ALA A 101 2.83 -10.50 -13.87
CA ALA A 101 3.92 -10.02 -14.72
C ALA A 101 5.29 -10.65 -14.38
N GLY A 102 5.36 -11.58 -13.42
CA GLY A 102 6.57 -12.30 -13.04
C GLY A 102 7.44 -11.58 -12.01
N LEU A 103 6.92 -10.53 -11.36
CA LEU A 103 7.65 -9.77 -10.34
C LEU A 103 7.48 -10.41 -8.96
N GLU A 104 8.57 -10.44 -8.18
CA GLU A 104 8.51 -10.85 -6.77
C GLU A 104 8.03 -9.69 -5.90
N VAL A 105 6.83 -9.86 -5.33
CA VAL A 105 6.14 -8.84 -4.53
C VAL A 105 6.01 -9.31 -3.08
N VAL A 106 6.55 -8.52 -2.15
CA VAL A 106 6.41 -8.71 -0.69
C VAL A 106 5.52 -7.62 -0.13
N ILE A 107 4.57 -7.96 0.73
CA ILE A 107 3.55 -7.02 1.25
C ILE A 107 3.99 -6.40 2.57
N ALA A 108 3.99 -5.08 2.65
CA ALA A 108 4.16 -4.31 3.87
C ALA A 108 2.82 -3.67 4.27
N SER A 109 2.26 -4.09 5.41
CA SER A 109 1.01 -3.56 5.96
C SER A 109 0.98 -3.66 7.49
N TYR A 110 0.46 -2.63 8.16
CA TYR A 110 0.07 -2.66 9.56
C TYR A 110 -1.41 -3.00 9.75
N ASP A 111 -2.22 -3.04 8.68
CA ASP A 111 -3.59 -3.51 8.73
C ASP A 111 -3.62 -5.05 8.70
N ARG A 112 -4.06 -5.63 9.83
CA ARG A 112 -4.13 -7.08 10.01
C ARG A 112 -5.10 -7.73 9.02
N ARG A 113 -6.20 -7.08 8.67
CA ARG A 113 -7.19 -7.61 7.72
C ARG A 113 -6.63 -7.62 6.30
N PHE A 114 -5.92 -6.55 5.92
CA PHE A 114 -5.21 -6.49 4.65
C PHE A 114 -4.14 -7.60 4.56
N SER A 115 -3.35 -7.75 5.62
CA SER A 115 -2.31 -8.77 5.73
C SER A 115 -2.87 -10.20 5.65
N GLU A 116 -3.99 -10.47 6.33
CA GLU A 116 -4.69 -11.76 6.26
C GLU A 116 -5.18 -12.06 4.83
N ALA A 117 -5.75 -11.07 4.14
CA ALA A 117 -6.19 -11.22 2.76
C ALA A 117 -5.03 -11.43 1.78
N ALA A 118 -3.94 -10.69 1.95
CA ALA A 118 -2.73 -10.87 1.16
C ALA A 118 -2.10 -12.26 1.36
N ALA A 119 -2.01 -12.72 2.61
CA ALA A 119 -1.52 -14.06 2.94
C ALA A 119 -2.42 -15.16 2.32
N ALA A 120 -3.74 -14.99 2.37
CA ALA A 120 -4.69 -15.92 1.74
C ALA A 120 -4.56 -15.97 0.22
N LEU A 121 -4.02 -14.92 -0.42
CA LEU A 121 -3.67 -14.88 -1.84
C LEU A 121 -2.24 -15.38 -2.12
N GLY A 122 -1.50 -15.81 -1.10
CA GLY A 122 -0.14 -16.36 -1.22
C GLY A 122 0.95 -15.30 -1.32
N PHE A 123 0.72 -14.07 -0.88
CA PHE A 123 1.79 -13.07 -0.81
C PHE A 123 2.62 -13.21 0.47
N PRO A 124 3.96 -13.16 0.39
CA PRO A 124 4.81 -13.07 1.57
C PRO A 124 4.66 -11.70 2.24
N ALA A 125 4.78 -11.67 3.57
CA ALA A 125 4.76 -10.44 4.36
C ALA A 125 6.18 -9.94 4.64
N PHE A 126 6.37 -8.63 4.56
CA PHE A 126 7.59 -7.96 4.99
C PHE A 126 7.55 -7.77 6.51
N ALA A 127 8.68 -7.99 7.19
CA ALA A 127 8.80 -7.77 8.62
C ALA A 127 9.02 -6.27 8.89
N LEU A 128 7.94 -5.56 9.27
CA LEU A 128 7.92 -4.13 9.60
C LEU A 128 8.38 -3.85 11.03
#